data_AF-A0AAJ0HCZ6-F1
#
_entry.id   AF-A0AAJ0HCZ6-F1
#
_cell.length_a   1.000
_cell.length_b   1.000
_cell.length_c   1.000
_cell.angle_alpha   90.00
_cell.angle_beta   90.00
_cell.angle_gamma   90.00
#
_symmetry.space_group_name_H-M   'P 1'
#
loop_
_entity.id
_entity.type
_entity.pdbx_description
1 polymer ?
#
loop_
_entity_poly.entity_id
_entity_poly.type
_entity_poly.pdbx_seq_one_letter_code
_entity_poly.pdbx_strand_id
1 'polypeptide(L)'
;MSATTSAPGLCPDWIFSSASDVHVAADRAWFASYTPFETYTTSYLSGSRMQSVGIGDVELPVRVHPKRHGSRAHGTLHLHNVLHVPTSNCNILGGPGTGGDFMASFSLGSMDDGTTGHISDANGRRIAYFYKVCGLYAVKLSGPPVGPVLAPSRLQKDCHYMIQAFWPDTERERWAAIQSGQNDPKSAPYTDKEKEWLKEHFDGEFHFLQMYGLSIFKDEDREEGKQIARTMMTLDAGDHQHDQENKRDVDSSESDDNESAAESDDFQDHMVDYLFTEAQLEFIEKGWGDALTFMYAFGLKFYDNDDCEEAKSLIRGLMAPQDDDSD
;
A
#
# COMPACT_ATOMS: atom_id res chain seq x y z
N MET A 1 -10.04 28.80 -29.05
CA MET A 1 -9.65 27.40 -28.77
C MET A 1 -10.82 26.75 -28.06
N SER A 2 -11.67 26.02 -28.78
CA SER A 2 -12.86 25.40 -28.19
C SER A 2 -12.44 24.15 -27.45
N ALA A 3 -12.71 24.12 -26.14
CA ALA A 3 -12.69 22.90 -25.35
C ALA A 3 -13.72 21.94 -25.94
N THR A 4 -13.26 20.94 -26.68
CA THR A 4 -14.08 19.78 -27.06
C THR A 4 -14.48 19.08 -25.78
N THR A 5 -15.75 19.25 -25.39
CA THR A 5 -16.40 18.45 -24.35
C THR A 5 -16.19 16.98 -24.70
N SER A 6 -15.36 16.30 -23.91
CA SER A 6 -15.14 14.86 -24.02
C SER A 6 -16.50 14.16 -23.98
N ALA A 7 -16.82 13.40 -25.02
CA ALA A 7 -18.02 12.57 -25.00
C ALA A 7 -17.96 11.61 -23.79
N PRO A 8 -19.07 11.38 -23.09
CA PRO A 8 -19.07 10.49 -21.93
C PRO A 8 -18.69 9.07 -22.36
N GLY A 9 -17.69 8.47 -21.71
CA GLY A 9 -17.29 7.09 -21.93
C GLY A 9 -15.82 6.83 -21.66
N LEU A 10 -15.46 5.55 -21.55
CA LEU A 10 -14.08 5.12 -21.34
C LEU A 10 -13.31 5.06 -22.66
N CYS A 11 -12.00 5.34 -22.61
CA CYS A 11 -11.09 5.17 -23.74
C CYS A 11 -11.20 3.72 -24.27
N PRO A 12 -11.60 3.54 -25.54
CA PRO A 12 -11.80 2.21 -26.11
C PRO A 12 -10.50 1.54 -26.54
N ASP A 13 -9.43 2.31 -26.66
CA ASP A 13 -8.23 1.95 -27.42
C ASP A 13 -7.27 1.13 -26.55
N TRP A 14 -7.54 -0.17 -26.37
CA TRP A 14 -6.60 -1.11 -25.75
C TRP A 14 -5.64 -1.68 -26.80
N ILE A 15 -4.51 -1.01 -26.98
CA ILE A 15 -3.52 -1.32 -28.02
C ILE A 15 -2.54 -2.35 -27.50
N PHE A 16 -2.37 -3.45 -28.24
CA PHE A 16 -1.32 -4.42 -27.98
C PHE A 16 0.03 -3.88 -28.44
N SER A 17 1.01 -3.90 -27.53
CA SER A 17 2.40 -3.53 -27.81
C SER A 17 3.33 -4.60 -27.26
N SER A 18 3.94 -5.38 -28.16
CA SER A 18 4.98 -6.35 -27.82
C SER A 18 6.28 -5.70 -27.34
N ALA A 19 6.40 -4.38 -27.51
CA ALA A 19 7.53 -3.59 -27.04
C ALA A 19 7.20 -2.84 -25.73
N SER A 20 6.16 -3.24 -24.99
CA SER A 20 5.87 -2.70 -23.66
C SER A 20 6.01 -3.79 -22.62
N ASP A 21 6.56 -3.43 -21.46
CA ASP A 21 6.80 -4.33 -20.33
C ASP A 21 5.76 -4.14 -19.19
N VAL A 22 4.76 -3.28 -19.42
CA VAL A 22 3.71 -2.93 -18.46
C VAL A 22 2.39 -2.66 -19.18
N HIS A 23 1.28 -2.82 -18.45
CA HIS A 23 -0.04 -2.39 -18.88
C HIS A 23 -0.30 -0.94 -18.47
N VAL A 24 -1.01 -0.19 -19.32
CA VAL A 24 -1.38 1.21 -19.03
C VAL A 24 -2.86 1.41 -19.31
N ALA A 25 -3.55 2.11 -18.43
CA ALA A 25 -4.91 2.59 -18.66
C ALA A 25 -4.98 4.11 -18.45
N ALA A 26 -5.70 4.80 -19.32
CA ALA A 26 -5.87 6.24 -19.26
C ALA A 26 -6.99 6.66 -18.30
N ASP A 27 -8.02 5.83 -18.12
CA ASP A 27 -9.19 6.20 -17.32
C ASP A 27 -9.28 5.34 -16.05
N ARG A 28 -9.35 6.00 -14.89
CA ARG A 28 -9.50 5.39 -13.56
C ARG A 28 -10.66 4.39 -13.44
N ALA A 29 -11.72 4.57 -14.22
CA ALA A 29 -12.91 3.74 -14.16
C ALA A 29 -12.74 2.34 -14.79
N TRP A 30 -11.59 2.04 -15.42
CA TRP A 30 -11.24 0.68 -15.85
C TRP A 30 -10.86 -0.25 -14.69
N PHE A 31 -10.44 0.32 -13.56
CA PHE A 31 -9.80 -0.41 -12.48
C PHE A 31 -10.83 -1.03 -11.53
N ALA A 32 -10.73 -2.35 -11.34
CA ALA A 32 -11.50 -3.12 -10.37
C ALA A 32 -10.89 -2.99 -8.96
N SER A 33 -9.55 -2.98 -8.88
CA SER A 33 -8.79 -2.63 -7.68
C SER A 33 -7.93 -1.41 -7.98
N TYR A 34 -7.60 -0.59 -6.98
CA TYR A 34 -6.77 0.59 -7.20
C TYR A 34 -6.08 1.07 -5.93
N THR A 35 -4.77 1.25 -6.05
CA THR A 35 -3.92 1.85 -5.05
C THR A 35 -3.32 3.13 -5.63
N PRO A 36 -3.55 4.30 -5.01
CA PRO A 36 -2.79 5.51 -5.33
C PRO A 36 -1.29 5.22 -5.15
N PHE A 37 -0.54 5.42 -6.22
CA PHE A 37 0.89 5.10 -6.29
C PHE A 37 1.49 5.94 -7.40
N GLU A 38 2.10 7.06 -7.01
CA GLU A 38 2.76 7.96 -7.95
C GLU A 38 4.01 7.28 -8.50
N THR A 39 4.05 7.01 -9.79
CA THR A 39 5.19 6.39 -10.48
C THR A 39 5.22 6.92 -11.92
N TYR A 40 6.03 6.35 -12.80
CA TYR A 40 6.11 6.79 -14.18
C TYR A 40 6.48 5.66 -15.13
N THR A 41 6.06 5.82 -16.39
CA THR A 41 6.54 5.01 -17.50
C THR A 41 7.54 5.80 -18.34
N THR A 42 8.50 5.12 -18.95
CA THR A 42 9.42 5.67 -19.93
C THR A 42 9.12 5.13 -21.34
N SER A 43 9.62 5.83 -22.35
CA SER A 43 9.70 5.37 -23.73
C SER A 43 11.14 5.44 -24.18
N TYR A 44 11.69 4.34 -24.70
CA TYR A 44 13.08 4.31 -25.18
C TYR A 44 13.34 5.27 -26.33
N LEU A 45 12.32 5.56 -27.14
CA LEU A 45 12.50 6.31 -28.39
C LEU A 45 12.34 7.82 -28.20
N SER A 46 11.47 8.25 -27.28
CA SER A 46 11.30 9.67 -26.98
C SER A 46 12.10 10.13 -25.75
N GLY A 47 12.55 9.21 -24.90
CA GLY A 47 13.13 9.53 -23.58
C GLY A 47 12.12 10.20 -22.62
N SER A 48 10.86 10.33 -23.03
CA SER A 48 9.84 11.02 -22.26
C SER A 48 9.32 10.17 -21.12
N ARG A 49 9.07 10.79 -19.98
CA ARG A 49 8.37 10.19 -18.84
C ARG A 49 6.89 10.55 -18.91
N MET A 50 6.02 9.55 -18.75
CA MET A 50 4.60 9.77 -18.52
C MET A 50 4.29 9.43 -17.06
N GLN A 51 3.60 10.34 -16.37
CA GLN A 51 3.28 10.18 -14.96
C GLN A 51 2.10 9.22 -14.78
N SER A 52 2.28 8.25 -13.88
CA SER A 52 1.23 7.37 -13.39
C SER A 52 0.83 7.81 -11.99
N VAL A 53 -0.48 7.88 -11.74
CA VAL A 53 -1.04 8.34 -10.45
C VAL A 53 -1.64 7.20 -9.63
N GLY A 54 -1.52 5.96 -10.12
CA GLY A 54 -1.92 4.78 -9.39
C GLY A 54 -1.71 3.50 -10.16
N ILE A 55 -1.99 2.39 -9.49
CA ILE A 55 -1.81 1.04 -9.98
C ILE A 55 -2.95 0.15 -9.50
N GLY A 56 -3.33 -0.85 -10.28
CA GLY A 56 -4.32 -1.82 -9.85
C GLY A 56 -4.68 -2.83 -10.93
N ASP A 57 -5.72 -3.60 -10.68
CA ASP A 57 -6.18 -4.64 -11.58
C ASP A 57 -7.32 -4.15 -12.47
N VAL A 58 -7.34 -4.59 -13.72
CA VAL A 58 -8.39 -4.30 -14.69
C VAL A 58 -9.05 -5.60 -15.14
N GLU A 59 -10.37 -5.65 -15.03
CA GLU A 59 -11.19 -6.71 -15.61
C GLU A 59 -11.76 -6.23 -16.94
N LEU A 60 -11.12 -6.60 -18.04
CA LEU A 60 -11.45 -6.09 -19.36
C LEU A 60 -12.47 -7.01 -20.05
N PRO A 61 -13.74 -6.57 -20.25
CA PRO A 61 -14.72 -7.38 -20.97
C PRO A 61 -14.44 -7.34 -22.47
N VAL A 62 -14.15 -8.49 -23.05
CA VAL A 62 -13.68 -8.63 -24.44
C VAL A 62 -14.57 -9.55 -25.26
N ARG A 63 -14.49 -9.41 -26.57
CA ARG A 63 -15.02 -10.42 -27.50
C ARG A 63 -13.97 -11.46 -27.80
N VAL A 64 -14.39 -12.72 -27.70
CA VAL A 64 -13.52 -13.90 -27.91
C VAL A 64 -13.35 -14.21 -29.39
N HIS A 65 -14.40 -13.99 -30.19
CA HIS A 65 -14.40 -14.31 -31.62
C HIS A 65 -15.32 -13.38 -32.41
N PRO A 66 -14.94 -12.92 -33.62
CA PRO A 66 -15.73 -11.96 -34.39
C PRO A 66 -17.12 -12.48 -34.78
N LYS A 67 -17.19 -13.77 -35.18
CA LYS A 67 -18.42 -14.43 -35.67
C LYS A 67 -19.25 -15.13 -34.59
N ARG A 68 -18.83 -15.09 -33.32
CA ARG A 68 -19.56 -15.75 -32.23
C ARG A 68 -20.56 -14.77 -31.59
N HIS A 69 -21.75 -15.25 -31.26
CA HIS A 69 -22.84 -14.45 -30.68
C HIS A 69 -23.31 -15.02 -29.33
N GLY A 70 -24.08 -14.23 -28.59
CA GLY A 70 -24.60 -14.60 -27.27
C GLY A 70 -23.53 -14.63 -26.17
N SER A 71 -23.87 -15.15 -25.00
CA SER A 71 -22.99 -15.12 -23.81
C SER A 71 -21.59 -15.70 -24.05
N ARG A 72 -21.47 -16.77 -24.85
CA ARG A 72 -20.19 -17.43 -25.16
C ARG A 72 -19.29 -16.64 -26.12
N ALA A 73 -19.77 -15.52 -26.67
CA ALA A 73 -18.99 -14.60 -27.49
C ALA A 73 -18.09 -13.69 -26.67
N HIS A 74 -18.33 -13.62 -25.37
CA HIS A 74 -17.68 -12.70 -24.44
C HIS A 74 -16.74 -13.47 -23.51
N GLY A 75 -15.74 -12.75 -23.02
CA GLY A 75 -14.80 -13.20 -22.00
C GLY A 75 -14.26 -12.00 -21.24
N THR A 76 -13.41 -12.26 -20.26
CA THR A 76 -12.75 -11.23 -19.46
C THR A 76 -11.24 -11.47 -19.52
N LEU A 77 -10.48 -10.42 -19.83
CA LEU A 77 -9.03 -10.42 -19.60
C LEU A 77 -8.77 -9.79 -18.24
N HIS A 78 -8.11 -10.54 -17.36
CA HIS A 78 -7.66 -10.04 -16.07
C HIS A 78 -6.25 -9.52 -16.23
N LEU A 79 -6.09 -8.20 -16.11
CA LEU A 79 -4.82 -7.52 -16.22
C LEU A 79 -4.39 -7.10 -14.82
N HIS A 80 -3.20 -7.52 -14.41
CA HIS A 80 -2.67 -7.19 -13.10
C HIS A 80 -1.64 -6.06 -13.17
N ASN A 81 -1.53 -5.30 -12.08
CA ASN A 81 -0.53 -4.25 -11.94
C ASN A 81 -0.54 -3.24 -13.12
N VAL A 82 -1.74 -2.86 -13.56
CA VAL A 82 -1.95 -1.87 -14.62
C VAL A 82 -1.65 -0.47 -14.07
N LEU A 83 -0.88 0.34 -14.80
CA LEU A 83 -0.59 1.71 -14.41
C LEU A 83 -1.67 2.67 -14.91
N HIS A 84 -2.11 3.58 -14.04
CA HIS A 84 -3.08 4.62 -14.39
C HIS A 84 -2.36 5.89 -14.83
N VAL A 85 -2.35 6.15 -16.14
CA VAL A 85 -1.66 7.29 -16.78
C VAL A 85 -2.71 8.18 -17.47
N PRO A 86 -3.29 9.17 -16.78
CA PRO A 86 -4.40 9.98 -17.30
C PRO A 86 -4.10 10.72 -18.60
N THR A 87 -2.83 11.07 -18.82
CA THR A 87 -2.36 11.79 -20.01
C THR A 87 -2.14 10.88 -21.22
N SER A 88 -2.29 9.55 -21.06
CA SER A 88 -2.12 8.62 -22.17
C SER A 88 -3.24 8.78 -23.21
N ASN A 89 -2.85 8.76 -24.49
CA ASN A 89 -3.78 8.83 -25.60
C ASN A 89 -4.54 7.51 -25.83
N CYS A 90 -4.04 6.40 -25.30
CA CYS A 90 -4.68 5.10 -25.40
C CYS A 90 -4.32 4.23 -24.18
N ASN A 91 -5.03 3.12 -24.01
CA ASN A 91 -4.62 2.06 -23.08
C ASN A 91 -3.61 1.14 -23.79
N ILE A 92 -2.69 0.55 -23.03
CA ILE A 92 -1.62 -0.30 -23.53
C ILE A 92 -1.74 -1.68 -22.89
N LEU A 93 -1.80 -2.69 -23.75
CA LEU A 93 -1.65 -4.09 -23.38
C LEU A 93 -0.22 -4.51 -23.69
N GLY A 94 0.61 -4.64 -22.65
CA GLY A 94 1.97 -5.16 -22.74
C GLY A 94 2.07 -6.59 -23.28
N GLY A 95 3.29 -6.96 -23.68
CA GLY A 95 3.61 -8.25 -24.28
C GLY A 95 3.64 -9.41 -23.28
N PRO A 96 4.01 -10.63 -23.73
CA PRO A 96 4.25 -11.74 -22.81
C PRO A 96 5.34 -11.37 -21.79
N GLY A 97 5.08 -11.59 -20.49
CA GLY A 97 5.99 -11.25 -19.39
C GLY A 97 5.60 -10.01 -18.58
N THR A 98 4.56 -9.27 -18.99
CA THR A 98 4.07 -8.11 -18.24
C THR A 98 3.08 -8.53 -17.16
N GLY A 99 3.56 -8.77 -15.93
CA GLY A 99 2.74 -8.75 -14.70
C GLY A 99 1.60 -9.77 -14.58
N GLY A 100 1.38 -10.69 -15.52
CA GLY A 100 0.36 -11.75 -15.39
C GLY A 100 0.35 -12.78 -16.54
N ASP A 101 0.01 -14.02 -16.20
CA ASP A 101 -0.01 -15.22 -17.05
C ASP A 101 -1.17 -15.30 -18.06
N PHE A 102 -1.97 -14.23 -18.23
CA PHE A 102 -3.22 -14.32 -19.00
C PHE A 102 -3.00 -14.53 -20.51
N MET A 103 -1.83 -14.11 -21.04
CA MET A 103 -1.46 -14.30 -22.44
C MET A 103 -0.28 -15.25 -22.56
N ALA A 104 -0.57 -16.54 -22.81
CA ALA A 104 0.46 -17.52 -23.12
C ALA A 104 0.97 -17.37 -24.56
N SER A 105 0.08 -16.99 -25.48
CA SER A 105 0.45 -16.74 -26.88
C SER A 105 -0.47 -15.74 -27.55
N PHE A 106 0.04 -15.10 -28.60
CA PHE A 106 -0.74 -14.28 -29.50
C PHE A 106 -0.40 -14.61 -30.95
N SER A 107 -1.35 -14.36 -31.84
CA SER A 107 -1.15 -14.40 -33.27
C SER A 107 -1.60 -13.07 -33.85
N LEU A 108 -0.69 -12.39 -34.54
CA LEU A 108 -1.04 -11.22 -35.33
C LEU A 108 -1.50 -11.75 -36.70
N GLY A 109 -2.78 -11.52 -37.03
CA GLY A 109 -3.31 -11.86 -38.36
C GLY A 109 -2.60 -11.06 -39.45
N SER A 110 -2.67 -11.51 -40.70
CA SER A 110 -1.98 -10.83 -41.80
C SER A 110 -2.55 -9.42 -42.05
N MET A 111 -1.70 -8.53 -42.59
CA MET A 111 -2.16 -7.21 -43.05
C MET A 111 -3.20 -7.32 -44.16
N ASP A 112 -3.11 -8.36 -45.00
CA ASP A 112 -3.76 -8.42 -46.31
C ASP A 112 -5.00 -9.35 -46.39
N ASP A 113 -5.12 -10.34 -45.49
CA ASP A 113 -6.15 -11.39 -45.59
C ASP A 113 -7.41 -11.14 -44.74
N GLY A 114 -7.48 -9.98 -44.07
CA GLY A 114 -8.59 -9.63 -43.18
C GLY A 114 -8.71 -10.52 -41.93
N THR A 115 -7.72 -11.38 -41.66
CA THR A 115 -7.70 -12.16 -40.41
C THR A 115 -7.40 -11.24 -39.24
N THR A 116 -8.32 -11.25 -38.29
CA THR A 116 -8.13 -10.62 -36.99
C THR A 116 -7.18 -11.48 -36.17
N GLY A 117 -6.08 -10.89 -35.69
CA GLY A 117 -5.21 -11.55 -34.73
C GLY A 117 -5.96 -11.96 -33.46
N HIS A 118 -5.35 -12.76 -32.60
CA HIS A 118 -5.99 -13.22 -31.37
C HIS A 118 -5.00 -13.49 -30.24
N ILE A 119 -5.56 -13.53 -29.03
CA ILE A 119 -4.90 -13.87 -27.78
C ILE A 119 -5.42 -15.25 -27.34
N SER A 120 -4.51 -16.13 -26.92
CA SER A 120 -4.83 -17.45 -26.41
C SER A 120 -4.23 -17.67 -25.01
N ASP A 121 -4.97 -18.43 -24.19
CA ASP A 121 -4.51 -18.89 -22.88
C ASP A 121 -3.48 -20.03 -23.01
N ALA A 122 -2.96 -20.50 -21.87
CA ALA A 122 -1.99 -21.59 -21.80
C ALA A 122 -2.48 -22.92 -22.39
N ASN A 123 -3.80 -23.13 -22.48
CA ASN A 123 -4.40 -24.31 -23.10
C ASN A 123 -4.60 -24.14 -24.60
N GLY A 124 -4.13 -23.03 -25.18
CA GLY A 124 -4.34 -22.68 -26.59
C GLY A 124 -5.76 -22.24 -26.92
N ARG A 125 -6.61 -22.03 -25.90
CA ARG A 125 -7.97 -21.55 -26.12
C ARG A 125 -7.92 -20.04 -26.36
N ARG A 126 -8.55 -19.61 -27.46
CA ARG A 126 -8.74 -18.19 -27.76
C ARG A 126 -9.59 -17.52 -26.67
N ILE A 127 -9.10 -16.41 -26.14
CA ILE A 127 -9.74 -15.62 -25.09
C ILE A 127 -10.08 -14.18 -25.53
N ALA A 128 -9.39 -13.65 -26.54
CA ALA A 128 -9.72 -12.37 -27.15
C ALA A 128 -9.33 -12.35 -28.62
N TYR A 129 -9.87 -11.40 -29.39
CA TYR A 129 -9.39 -11.12 -30.73
C TYR A 129 -9.05 -9.64 -30.93
N PHE A 130 -8.09 -9.40 -31.82
CA PHE A 130 -7.65 -8.08 -32.21
C PHE A 130 -8.42 -7.57 -33.42
N TYR A 131 -8.71 -6.30 -33.47
CA TYR A 131 -9.08 -5.60 -34.70
C TYR A 131 -8.04 -4.52 -35.00
N LYS A 132 -8.04 -4.02 -36.23
CA LYS A 132 -7.10 -2.99 -36.65
C LYS A 132 -7.69 -1.60 -36.41
N VAL A 133 -6.91 -0.72 -35.80
CA VAL A 133 -7.23 0.72 -35.66
C VAL A 133 -5.96 1.52 -35.93
N CYS A 134 -5.99 2.43 -36.90
CA CYS A 134 -4.83 3.24 -37.31
C CYS A 134 -3.53 2.42 -37.51
N GLY A 135 -3.62 1.23 -38.12
CA GLY A 135 -2.47 0.34 -38.34
C GLY A 135 -2.02 -0.48 -37.11
N LEU A 136 -2.62 -0.25 -35.95
CA LEU A 136 -2.32 -0.94 -34.68
C LEU A 136 -3.30 -2.08 -34.41
N TYR A 137 -2.87 -3.04 -33.58
CA TYR A 137 -3.71 -4.12 -33.08
C TYR A 137 -4.38 -3.71 -31.76
N ALA A 138 -5.70 -3.55 -31.78
CA ALA A 138 -6.49 -3.24 -30.60
C ALA A 138 -7.34 -4.44 -30.18
N VAL A 139 -7.47 -4.68 -28.88
CA VAL A 139 -8.36 -5.73 -28.35
C VAL A 139 -9.81 -5.33 -28.60
N LYS A 140 -10.62 -6.25 -29.15
CA LYS A 140 -12.05 -5.97 -29.29
C LYS A 140 -12.77 -6.09 -27.96
N LEU A 141 -13.22 -4.95 -27.43
CA LEU A 141 -14.05 -4.89 -26.24
C LEU A 141 -15.49 -5.36 -26.50
N SER A 142 -16.12 -5.89 -25.46
CA SER A 142 -17.56 -6.07 -25.39
C SER A 142 -18.24 -4.72 -25.13
N GLY A 143 -19.33 -4.45 -25.83
CA GLY A 143 -20.19 -3.29 -25.52
C GLY A 143 -21.32 -3.65 -24.55
N PRO A 144 -22.18 -2.68 -24.22
CA PRO A 144 -23.35 -2.92 -23.37
C PRO A 144 -24.26 -4.03 -23.91
N PRO A 145 -24.89 -4.85 -23.05
CA PRO A 145 -24.88 -4.77 -21.58
C PRO A 145 -23.69 -5.48 -20.92
N VAL A 146 -22.82 -6.14 -21.68
CA VAL A 146 -21.73 -6.98 -21.11
C VAL A 146 -20.52 -6.14 -20.72
N GLY A 147 -20.14 -5.16 -21.55
CA GLY A 147 -19.07 -4.22 -21.27
C GLY A 147 -19.57 -2.78 -21.22
N PRO A 148 -18.69 -1.83 -20.85
CA PRO A 148 -19.08 -0.45 -20.60
C PRO A 148 -19.41 0.31 -21.88
N VAL A 149 -20.02 1.49 -21.70
CA VAL A 149 -20.14 2.49 -22.77
C VAL A 149 -18.77 3.12 -23.00
N LEU A 150 -18.34 3.11 -24.26
CA LEU A 150 -17.02 3.59 -24.66
C LEU A 150 -17.13 4.96 -25.33
N ALA A 151 -16.12 5.79 -25.09
CA ALA A 151 -15.91 7.02 -25.85
C ALA A 151 -15.44 6.69 -27.28
N PRO A 152 -15.47 7.67 -28.20
CA PRO A 152 -14.76 7.55 -29.47
C PRO A 152 -13.26 7.31 -29.26
N SER A 153 -12.64 6.65 -30.25
CA SER A 153 -11.18 6.48 -30.27
C SER A 153 -10.48 7.83 -30.22
N ARG A 154 -9.43 7.94 -29.40
CA ARG A 154 -8.58 9.14 -29.30
C ARG A 154 -7.48 9.12 -30.38
N LEU A 155 -7.29 7.99 -31.05
CA LEU A 155 -6.32 7.84 -32.12
C LEU A 155 -6.83 8.52 -33.40
N GLN A 156 -5.98 9.36 -33.97
CA GLN A 156 -6.23 10.06 -35.21
C GLN A 156 -5.99 9.15 -36.40
N LYS A 157 -6.87 9.24 -37.39
CA LYS A 157 -6.67 8.57 -38.67
C LYS A 157 -5.44 9.16 -39.36
N ASP A 158 -4.77 8.34 -40.16
CA ASP A 158 -3.60 8.71 -40.97
C ASP A 158 -2.36 9.19 -40.17
N CYS A 159 -2.37 9.00 -38.85
CA CYS A 159 -1.20 9.21 -37.99
C CYS A 159 -0.48 7.89 -37.74
N HIS A 160 0.86 7.91 -37.79
CA HIS A 160 1.69 6.76 -37.45
C HIS A 160 2.02 6.81 -35.97
N TYR A 161 1.51 5.84 -35.23
CA TYR A 161 1.72 5.73 -33.79
C TYR A 161 2.81 4.74 -33.47
N MET A 162 3.60 5.08 -32.46
CA MET A 162 4.59 4.20 -31.87
C MET A 162 4.29 4.10 -30.38
N ILE A 163 3.57 3.06 -30.01
CA ILE A 163 3.04 2.87 -28.66
C ILE A 163 3.96 1.93 -27.90
N GLN A 164 4.58 2.46 -26.84
CA GLN A 164 5.42 1.71 -25.93
C GLN A 164 5.30 2.29 -24.52
N ALA A 165 5.38 1.43 -23.51
CA ALA A 165 5.51 1.83 -22.13
C ALA A 165 6.49 0.89 -21.43
N PHE A 166 7.47 1.48 -20.76
CA PHE A 166 8.41 0.79 -19.90
C PHE A 166 8.23 1.25 -18.47
N TRP A 167 8.05 0.33 -17.53
CA TRP A 167 8.01 0.66 -16.10
C TRP A 167 9.36 0.33 -15.47
N PRO A 168 10.13 1.33 -14.99
CA PRO A 168 11.48 1.11 -14.50
C PRO A 168 11.54 0.08 -13.37
N ASP A 169 12.56 -0.76 -13.37
CA ASP A 169 12.75 -1.81 -12.35
C ASP A 169 12.78 -1.24 -10.93
N THR A 170 13.38 -0.07 -10.73
CA THR A 170 13.38 0.64 -9.44
C THR A 170 11.98 0.93 -8.91
N GLU A 171 11.04 1.23 -9.80
CA GLU A 171 9.65 1.50 -9.43
C GLU A 171 8.85 0.21 -9.21
N ARG A 172 9.18 -0.85 -9.96
CA ARG A 172 8.62 -2.20 -9.75
C ARG A 172 9.05 -2.77 -8.41
N GLU A 173 10.31 -2.61 -8.04
CA GLU A 173 10.83 -3.01 -6.74
C GLU A 173 10.14 -2.24 -5.61
N ARG A 174 9.95 -0.92 -5.78
CA ARG A 174 9.20 -0.10 -4.82
C ARG A 174 7.77 -0.60 -4.65
N TRP A 175 7.09 -0.94 -5.75
CA TRP A 175 5.75 -1.51 -5.69
C TRP A 175 5.73 -2.91 -5.05
N ALA A 176 6.67 -3.77 -5.40
CA ALA A 176 6.79 -5.11 -4.82
C ALA A 176 7.01 -5.05 -3.30
N ALA A 177 7.81 -4.10 -2.82
CA ALA A 177 8.01 -3.85 -1.39
C ALA A 177 6.73 -3.36 -0.69
N ILE A 178 5.88 -2.57 -1.36
CA ILE A 178 4.56 -2.19 -0.82
C ILE A 178 3.66 -3.42 -0.75
N GLN A 179 3.63 -4.25 -1.81
CA GLN A 179 2.81 -5.46 -1.86
C GLN A 179 3.23 -6.52 -0.84
N SER A 180 4.53 -6.60 -0.51
CA SER A 180 5.05 -7.49 0.53
C SER A 180 4.89 -6.93 1.96
N GLY A 181 4.33 -5.72 2.12
CA GLY A 181 4.19 -5.04 3.40
C GLY A 181 5.48 -4.41 3.93
N GLN A 182 6.59 -4.46 3.17
CA GLN A 182 7.89 -3.89 3.56
C GLN A 182 7.96 -2.36 3.42
N ASN A 183 7.04 -1.75 2.67
CA ASN A 183 6.96 -0.31 2.44
C ASN A 183 5.52 0.23 2.55
N ASP A 184 4.69 -0.32 3.44
CA ASP A 184 3.44 0.37 3.77
C ASP A 184 3.79 1.73 4.42
N PRO A 185 3.41 2.89 3.83
CA PRO A 185 3.62 4.19 4.47
C PRO A 185 2.97 4.26 5.85
N LYS A 186 1.99 3.39 6.12
CA LYS A 186 1.39 3.20 7.43
C LYS A 186 2.42 2.57 8.39
N SER A 187 3.05 1.46 7.98
CA SER A 187 4.08 0.74 8.75
C SER A 187 5.37 1.55 9.00
N ALA A 188 5.63 2.57 8.18
CA ALA A 188 6.80 3.43 8.31
C ALA A 188 6.96 3.96 9.76
N PRO A 189 8.19 3.95 10.31
CA PRO A 189 8.48 4.53 11.62
C PRO A 189 8.01 5.98 11.70
N TYR A 190 7.75 6.48 12.90
CA TYR A 190 7.47 7.89 13.11
C TYR A 190 8.63 8.75 12.55
N THR A 191 8.27 9.74 11.75
CA THR A 191 9.13 10.84 11.33
C THR A 191 9.49 11.72 12.54
N ASP A 192 10.56 12.50 12.44
CA ASP A 192 10.97 13.38 13.55
C ASP A 192 9.87 14.38 13.94
N LYS A 193 9.11 14.88 12.96
CA LYS A 193 7.95 15.76 13.20
C LYS A 193 6.83 15.08 13.98
N GLU A 194 6.54 13.82 13.66
CA GLU A 194 5.50 13.06 14.37
C GLU A 194 5.95 12.77 15.82
N LYS A 195 7.24 12.49 16.04
CA LYS A 195 7.80 12.30 17.38
C LYS A 195 7.75 13.58 18.21
N GLU A 196 8.12 14.72 17.62
CA GLU A 196 8.02 16.03 18.27
C GLU A 196 6.59 16.36 18.66
N TRP A 197 5.63 16.16 17.74
CA TRP A 197 4.22 16.40 18.03
C TRP A 197 3.67 15.48 19.12
N LEU A 198 3.99 14.19 19.09
CA LEU A 198 3.61 13.24 20.15
C LEU A 198 4.20 13.64 21.51
N LYS A 199 5.44 14.13 21.52
CA LYS A 199 6.09 14.62 22.74
C LYS A 199 5.39 15.87 23.27
N GLU A 200 5.06 16.82 22.41
CA GLU A 200 4.41 18.08 22.79
C GLU A 200 2.97 17.88 23.29
N HIS A 201 2.20 17.00 22.64
CA HIS A 201 0.76 16.87 22.91
C HIS A 201 0.43 15.75 23.91
N PHE A 202 1.27 14.73 24.01
CA PHE A 202 0.98 13.52 24.78
C PHE A 202 2.14 13.04 25.65
N ASP A 203 3.26 13.77 25.74
CA ASP A 203 4.46 13.33 26.47
C ASP A 203 5.05 12.01 25.93
N GLY A 204 4.91 11.80 24.62
CA GLY A 204 5.53 10.70 23.86
C GLY A 204 4.58 9.58 23.43
N GLU A 205 5.12 8.62 22.65
CA GLU A 205 4.36 7.51 22.06
C GLU A 205 3.67 6.63 23.11
N PHE A 206 4.35 6.36 24.23
CA PHE A 206 3.83 5.47 25.28
C PHE A 206 2.52 6.00 25.88
N HIS A 207 2.53 7.25 26.35
CA HIS A 207 1.37 7.90 26.95
C HIS A 207 0.24 8.09 25.94
N PHE A 208 0.58 8.41 24.69
CA PHE A 208 -0.39 8.48 23.60
C PHE A 208 -1.10 7.13 23.39
N LEU A 209 -0.36 6.04 23.20
CA LEU A 209 -0.95 4.71 23.00
C LEU A 209 -1.80 4.29 24.20
N GLN A 210 -1.31 4.52 25.42
CA GLN A 210 -2.03 4.22 26.65
C GLN A 210 -3.38 4.95 26.73
N MET A 211 -3.43 6.22 26.30
CA MET A 211 -4.66 7.03 26.29
C MET A 211 -5.75 6.43 25.38
N TYR A 212 -5.35 5.79 24.28
CA TYR A 212 -6.27 5.12 23.34
C TYR A 212 -6.49 3.64 23.65
N GLY A 213 -5.97 3.13 24.78
CA GLY A 213 -6.08 1.73 25.15
C GLY A 213 -5.25 0.79 24.27
N LEU A 214 -4.23 1.32 23.60
CA LEU A 214 -3.32 0.61 22.70
C LEU A 214 -2.02 0.25 23.43
N SER A 215 -1.45 -0.91 23.12
CA SER A 215 -0.19 -1.36 23.69
C SER A 215 1.02 -0.92 22.86
N ILE A 216 2.04 -0.34 23.51
CA ILE A 216 3.34 -0.10 22.87
C ILE A 216 4.10 -1.39 22.52
N PHE A 217 3.65 -2.55 23.01
CA PHE A 217 4.35 -3.82 22.83
C PHE A 217 3.70 -4.73 21.78
N LYS A 218 2.56 -4.33 21.20
CA LYS A 218 1.92 -5.04 20.08
C LYS A 218 2.13 -4.24 18.81
N ASP A 219 2.78 -4.84 17.82
CA ASP A 219 3.06 -4.15 16.56
C ASP A 219 1.77 -3.70 15.86
N GLU A 220 0.68 -4.48 15.98
CA GLU A 220 -0.63 -4.09 15.47
C GLU A 220 -1.21 -2.85 16.17
N ASP A 221 -1.14 -2.79 17.51
CA ASP A 221 -1.64 -1.66 18.30
C ASP A 221 -0.78 -0.40 18.09
N ARG A 222 0.55 -0.57 17.97
CA ARG A 222 1.45 0.53 17.61
C ARG A 222 1.13 1.08 16.23
N GLU A 223 0.81 0.21 15.30
CA GLU A 223 0.45 0.57 13.92
C GLU A 223 -0.89 1.29 13.86
N GLU A 224 -1.88 0.82 14.63
CA GLU A 224 -3.14 1.53 14.86
C GLU A 224 -2.90 2.91 15.47
N GLY A 225 -2.03 2.99 16.48
CA GLY A 225 -1.65 4.25 17.12
C GLY A 225 -1.02 5.26 16.15
N LYS A 226 -0.10 4.82 15.27
CA LYS A 226 0.46 5.68 14.22
C LYS A 226 -0.61 6.29 13.33
N GLN A 227 -1.65 5.51 12.99
CA GLN A 227 -2.75 5.99 12.16
C GLN A 227 -3.59 7.04 12.89
N ILE A 228 -3.86 6.85 14.18
CA ILE A 228 -4.57 7.82 15.01
C ILE A 228 -3.75 9.12 15.13
N ALA A 229 -2.45 9.03 15.43
CA ALA A 229 -1.57 10.19 15.58
C ALA A 229 -1.51 11.04 14.29
N ARG A 230 -1.28 10.39 13.14
CA ARG A 230 -1.25 11.06 11.82
C ARG A 230 -2.58 11.74 11.48
N THR A 231 -3.69 11.12 11.84
CA THR A 231 -5.03 11.69 11.64
C THR A 231 -5.20 12.95 12.51
N MET A 232 -4.78 12.92 13.76
CA MET A 232 -4.86 14.06 14.68
C MET A 232 -3.98 15.23 14.24
N MET A 233 -2.74 14.97 13.83
CA MET A 233 -1.85 16.00 13.28
C MET A 233 -2.45 16.69 12.04
N THR A 234 -3.18 15.94 11.21
CA THR A 234 -3.83 16.51 10.01
C THR A 234 -5.01 17.40 10.37
N LEU A 235 -5.78 17.05 11.41
CA LEU A 235 -6.89 17.86 11.91
C LEU A 235 -6.40 19.14 12.57
N ASP A 236 -5.33 19.06 13.36
CA ASP A 236 -4.72 20.20 14.06
C ASP A 236 -4.13 21.24 13.08
N ALA A 237 -3.49 20.78 12.00
CA ALA A 237 -3.00 21.65 10.92
C ALA A 237 -4.13 22.34 10.12
N GLY A 238 -5.37 21.85 10.21
CA GLY A 238 -6.53 22.40 9.52
C GLY A 238 -7.21 23.57 10.22
N ASP A 239 -6.93 23.80 11.52
CA ASP A 239 -7.68 24.75 12.36
C ASP A 239 -6.98 26.12 12.56
N HIS A 240 -5.83 26.33 11.93
CA HIS A 240 -5.04 27.58 12.04
C HIS A 240 -5.10 28.51 10.82
N GLN A 241 -6.19 28.51 10.04
CA GLN A 241 -6.39 29.50 8.95
C GLN A 241 -7.10 30.80 9.36
N HIS A 242 -7.27 31.08 10.65
CA HIS A 242 -7.65 32.40 11.11
C HIS A 242 -6.66 32.91 12.17
N ASP A 243 -6.13 34.10 11.91
CA ASP A 243 -5.32 34.96 12.79
C ASP A 243 -3.79 34.90 12.62
N GLN A 244 -3.33 35.26 11.42
CA GLN A 244 -2.12 36.08 11.33
C GLN A 244 -2.50 37.53 11.67
N GLU A 245 -1.96 38.07 12.76
CA GLU A 245 -1.18 39.31 12.73
C GLU A 245 -0.61 39.66 14.12
N ASN A 246 0.72 39.85 14.15
CA ASN A 246 1.45 40.86 14.94
C ASN A 246 2.07 40.46 16.31
N LYS A 247 3.37 40.13 16.31
CA LYS A 247 4.46 40.73 17.15
C LYS A 247 5.76 39.91 16.99
N ARG A 248 6.71 40.38 16.20
CA ARG A 248 7.88 41.23 16.56
C ARG A 248 8.89 40.59 17.52
N ASP A 249 10.03 40.25 16.93
CA ASP A 249 11.42 40.28 17.42
C ASP A 249 11.65 40.67 18.88
N VAL A 250 12.23 39.75 19.66
CA VAL A 250 13.21 40.06 20.71
C VAL A 250 14.24 38.91 20.80
N ASP A 251 15.50 39.32 20.70
CA ASP A 251 16.77 38.59 20.79
C ASP A 251 17.20 38.29 22.25
N SER A 252 18.30 37.54 22.41
CA SER A 252 19.06 37.22 23.65
C SER A 252 18.55 36.01 24.46
N SER A 253 19.36 35.08 24.98
CA SER A 253 20.82 34.99 25.18
C SER A 253 21.24 33.54 25.50
N GLU A 254 22.53 33.27 25.33
CA GLU A 254 23.31 32.04 25.54
C GLU A 254 23.26 31.43 26.96
N SER A 255 23.69 30.14 27.04
CA SER A 255 24.35 29.37 28.14
C SER A 255 23.72 27.96 28.22
N ASP A 256 24.41 26.84 28.47
CA ASP A 256 25.82 26.51 28.71
C ASP A 256 26.00 25.00 28.44
N ASP A 257 27.21 24.67 28.00
CA ASP A 257 27.99 23.42 27.99
C ASP A 257 27.49 22.10 28.67
N ASN A 258 27.69 21.01 27.90
CA ASN A 258 28.48 19.81 28.22
C ASN A 258 28.10 18.93 29.45
N GLU A 259 27.75 17.64 29.25
CA GLU A 259 28.66 16.48 29.39
C GLU A 259 27.92 15.13 29.26
N SER A 260 28.65 14.12 28.80
CA SER A 260 28.26 12.71 28.68
C SER A 260 28.22 11.95 30.01
N ALA A 261 27.34 10.95 30.13
CA ALA A 261 27.66 9.54 30.45
C ALA A 261 26.51 8.82 31.18
N ALA A 262 26.12 7.68 30.62
CA ALA A 262 25.61 6.48 31.26
C ALA A 262 24.90 6.59 32.64
N GLU A 263 23.57 6.64 32.61
CA GLU A 263 22.72 5.89 33.55
C GLU A 263 21.53 5.34 32.75
N SER A 264 21.67 4.12 32.25
CA SER A 264 20.56 3.29 31.78
C SER A 264 20.53 2.06 32.69
N ASP A 265 19.66 2.06 33.70
CA ASP A 265 19.10 0.83 34.28
C ASP A 265 17.91 1.12 35.23
N ASP A 266 17.85 2.26 35.93
CA ASP A 266 16.81 2.51 36.97
C ASP A 266 15.35 2.66 36.48
N PHE A 267 15.11 2.88 35.18
CA PHE A 267 13.73 3.05 34.66
C PHE A 267 13.03 1.74 34.32
N GLN A 268 13.77 0.64 34.18
CA GLN A 268 13.23 -0.61 33.63
C GLN A 268 12.72 -1.55 34.74
N ASP A 269 13.26 -1.43 35.96
CA ASP A 269 13.03 -2.38 37.06
C ASP A 269 11.61 -2.29 37.66
N HIS A 270 10.93 -1.14 37.51
CA HIS A 270 9.57 -0.90 38.04
C HIS A 270 8.45 -1.10 37.01
N MET A 271 8.77 -1.56 35.79
CA MET A 271 7.81 -1.62 34.67
C MET A 271 6.63 -2.57 34.92
N VAL A 272 6.74 -3.50 35.86
CA VAL A 272 5.73 -4.54 36.14
C VAL A 272 5.12 -4.44 37.53
N ASP A 273 5.43 -3.40 38.28
CA ASP A 273 4.96 -3.28 39.66
C ASP A 273 3.42 -3.24 39.75
N TYR A 274 2.77 -2.69 38.72
CA TYR A 274 1.31 -2.64 38.60
C TYR A 274 0.63 -4.03 38.52
N LEU A 275 1.38 -5.11 38.23
CA LEU A 275 0.85 -6.47 38.16
C LEU A 275 0.60 -7.08 39.54
N PHE A 276 1.23 -6.53 40.59
CA PHE A 276 1.31 -7.10 41.92
C PHE A 276 0.72 -6.15 42.97
N THR A 277 0.24 -6.70 44.08
CA THR A 277 -0.16 -5.88 45.25
C THR A 277 1.08 -5.42 46.03
N GLU A 278 0.94 -4.38 46.87
CA GLU A 278 2.05 -3.91 47.72
C GLU A 278 2.71 -5.03 48.54
N ALA A 279 1.90 -5.95 49.11
CA ALA A 279 2.41 -7.10 49.86
C ALA A 279 3.15 -8.13 48.99
N GLN A 280 2.77 -8.26 47.71
CA GLN A 280 3.45 -9.13 46.75
C GLN A 280 4.77 -8.50 46.30
N LEU A 281 4.80 -7.18 46.08
CA LEU A 281 6.02 -6.44 45.74
C LEU A 281 7.05 -6.51 46.87
N GLU A 282 6.64 -6.33 48.13
CA GLU A 282 7.54 -6.46 49.28
C GLU A 282 8.15 -7.87 49.38
N PHE A 283 7.35 -8.91 49.08
CA PHE A 283 7.84 -10.29 49.03
C PHE A 283 8.83 -10.52 47.88
N ILE A 284 8.52 -9.96 46.70
CA ILE A 284 9.37 -10.06 45.50
C ILE A 284 10.69 -9.33 45.72
N GLU A 285 10.67 -8.10 46.23
CA GLU A 285 11.86 -7.29 46.51
C GLU A 285 12.82 -8.03 47.43
N LYS A 286 12.29 -8.69 48.46
CA LYS A 286 13.09 -9.48 49.40
C LYS A 286 13.77 -10.71 48.78
N GLY A 287 13.18 -11.30 47.75
CA GLY A 287 13.69 -12.53 47.12
C GLY A 287 14.50 -12.31 45.84
N TRP A 288 14.10 -11.34 45.02
CA TRP A 288 14.58 -11.14 43.65
C TRP A 288 15.00 -9.70 43.35
N GLY A 289 14.83 -8.76 44.29
CA GLY A 289 15.17 -7.34 44.11
C GLY A 289 14.03 -6.54 43.49
N ASP A 290 13.56 -6.93 42.32
CA ASP A 290 12.49 -6.23 41.61
C ASP A 290 11.55 -7.21 40.88
N ALA A 291 10.39 -6.68 40.47
CA ALA A 291 9.33 -7.48 39.85
C ALA A 291 9.71 -7.98 38.44
N LEU A 292 10.56 -7.27 37.71
CA LEU A 292 11.04 -7.69 36.40
C LEU A 292 12.01 -8.87 36.52
N THR A 293 12.97 -8.78 37.45
CA THR A 293 13.92 -9.85 37.78
C THR A 293 13.20 -11.10 38.29
N PHE A 294 12.13 -10.94 39.08
CA PHE A 294 11.27 -12.05 39.46
C PHE A 294 10.68 -12.76 38.24
N MET A 295 10.04 -12.04 37.31
CA MET A 295 9.45 -12.66 36.12
C MET A 295 10.51 -13.38 35.27
N TYR A 296 11.67 -12.76 35.06
CA TYR A 296 12.77 -13.37 34.32
C TYR A 296 13.36 -14.62 34.99
N ALA A 297 13.41 -14.66 36.32
CA ALA A 297 13.90 -15.83 37.05
C ALA A 297 13.05 -17.09 36.80
N PHE A 298 11.77 -16.92 36.44
CA PHE A 298 10.85 -18.00 36.09
C PHE A 298 10.67 -18.15 34.57
N GLY A 299 11.46 -17.45 33.76
CA GLY A 299 11.39 -17.49 32.29
C GLY A 299 10.15 -16.80 31.71
N LEU A 300 9.47 -15.97 32.51
CA LEU A 300 8.25 -15.26 32.15
C LEU A 300 8.58 -13.93 31.51
N LYS A 301 7.80 -13.56 30.50
CA LYS A 301 7.97 -12.31 29.77
C LYS A 301 6.93 -11.31 30.24
N PHE A 302 7.38 -10.17 30.76
CA PHE A 302 6.48 -9.10 31.23
C PHE A 302 5.55 -8.49 30.16
N TYR A 303 5.83 -8.74 28.89
CA TYR A 303 5.03 -8.28 27.74
C TYR A 303 4.08 -9.36 27.19
N ASP A 304 4.12 -10.59 27.71
CA ASP A 304 3.18 -11.64 27.36
C ASP A 304 2.07 -11.72 28.43
N ASN A 305 0.81 -11.63 28.01
CA ASN A 305 -0.31 -11.54 28.94
C ASN A 305 -0.57 -12.86 29.67
N ASP A 306 -0.29 -14.00 29.03
CA ASP A 306 -0.41 -15.31 29.66
C ASP A 306 0.71 -15.47 30.70
N ASP A 307 1.93 -15.03 30.38
CA ASP A 307 3.06 -14.99 31.33
C ASP A 307 2.81 -14.01 32.50
N CYS A 308 2.11 -12.90 32.27
CA CYS A 308 1.71 -11.96 33.34
C CYS A 308 0.67 -12.57 34.29
N GLU A 309 -0.31 -13.29 33.75
CA GLU A 309 -1.28 -14.03 34.57
C GLU A 309 -0.63 -15.23 35.28
N GLU A 310 0.35 -15.88 34.63
CA GLU A 310 1.17 -16.93 35.24
C GLU A 310 2.02 -16.37 36.38
N ALA A 311 2.65 -15.20 36.22
CA ALA A 311 3.39 -14.52 37.27
C ALA A 311 2.52 -14.18 38.48
N LYS A 312 1.28 -13.70 38.26
CA LYS A 312 0.29 -13.47 39.33
C LYS A 312 -0.12 -14.77 40.03
N SER A 313 -0.19 -15.88 39.31
CA SER A 313 -0.50 -17.20 39.87
C SER A 313 0.67 -17.73 40.72
N LEU A 314 1.90 -17.61 40.20
CA LEU A 314 3.12 -18.07 40.85
C LEU A 314 3.37 -17.36 42.17
N ILE A 315 3.27 -16.02 42.20
CA ILE A 315 3.49 -15.27 43.45
C ILE A 315 2.43 -15.61 44.52
N ARG A 316 1.17 -15.85 44.12
CA ARG A 316 0.12 -16.30 45.04
C ARG A 316 0.42 -17.69 45.60
N GLY A 317 0.98 -18.58 44.79
CA GLY A 317 1.41 -19.92 45.22
C GLY A 317 2.61 -19.88 46.16
N LEU A 318 3.60 -19.01 45.89
CA LEU A 318 4.80 -18.83 46.72
C LEU A 318 4.50 -18.22 48.09
N MET A 319 3.47 -17.36 48.18
CA MET A 319 3.04 -16.73 49.41
C MET A 319 1.99 -17.53 50.20
N ALA A 320 1.50 -18.66 49.67
CA ALA A 320 0.56 -19.51 50.39
C ALA A 320 1.24 -20.15 51.61
N PRO A 321 0.55 -20.28 52.76
CA PRO A 321 1.10 -20.97 53.92
C PRO A 321 1.46 -22.40 53.51
N GLN A 322 2.71 -22.80 53.76
CA GLN A 322 3.07 -24.21 53.68
C GLN A 322 2.38 -24.90 54.85
N ASP A 323 1.32 -25.67 54.54
CA ASP A 323 0.77 -26.64 55.47
C ASP A 323 1.85 -27.70 55.69
N ASP A 324 2.59 -27.50 56.77
CA ASP A 324 3.61 -28.40 57.29
C ASP A 324 2.89 -29.57 57.99
N ASP A 325 2.34 -30.50 57.20
CA ASP A 325 1.88 -31.80 57.69
C ASP A 325 3.11 -32.66 58.00
N SER A 326 3.63 -32.47 59.22
CA SER A 326 4.52 -33.41 59.90
C SER A 326 3.73 -34.17 60.97
N ASP A 327 3.26 -35.38 60.63
CA ASP A 327 3.51 -36.63 61.36
C ASP A 327 2.89 -37.85 60.63
#